data_AF-A0A0F6TUY2-F1
#
_entry.id   AF-A0A0F6TUY2-F1
#
_cell.length_a   1.000
_cell.length_b   1.000
_cell.length_c   1.000
_cell.angle_alpha   90.00
_cell.angle_beta   90.00
_cell.angle_gamma   90.00
#
_symmetry.space_group_name_H-M   'P 1'
#
loop_
_entity.id
_entity.type
_entity.pdbx_description
1 polymer ?
#
loop_
_entity_poly.entity_id
_entity_poly.type
_entity_poly.pdbx_seq_one_letter_code
_entity_poly.pdbx_strand_id
1 'polypeptide(L)'
;MNDESYQAQLNFMRNAEMQAVQSMLLTALQHGFQLDELITLAQKYQTSAALMEHRNGDCFVSYATSDGYFTHNFGVHYQQANDFAEQFDTWWYQ
;
A
#
# COMPACT_ATOMS: atom_id res chain seq x y z
N MET A 1 -12.03 -33.63 0.43
CA MET A 1 -11.31 -32.35 0.54
C MET A 1 -10.20 -32.59 1.55
N ASN A 2 -8.94 -32.60 1.11
CA ASN A 2 -7.80 -32.83 2.00
C ASN A 2 -7.36 -31.49 2.62
N ASP A 3 -6.61 -31.52 3.71
CA ASP A 3 -6.19 -30.31 4.43
C ASP A 3 -5.41 -29.32 3.53
N GLU A 4 -4.68 -29.83 2.54
CA GLU A 4 -3.94 -29.02 1.56
C GLU A 4 -4.87 -28.17 0.67
N SER A 5 -5.98 -28.75 0.20
CA SER A 5 -6.97 -28.01 -0.60
C SER A 5 -7.67 -26.91 0.20
N TYR A 6 -7.85 -27.11 1.51
CA TYR A 6 -8.43 -26.11 2.40
C TYR A 6 -7.44 -24.96 2.70
N GLN A 7 -6.17 -25.28 2.96
CA GLN A 7 -5.12 -24.29 3.15
C GLN A 7 -4.90 -23.43 1.89
N ALA A 8 -4.96 -24.04 0.70
CA ALA A 8 -4.88 -23.30 -0.56
C ALA A 8 -6.03 -22.28 -0.71
N GLN A 9 -7.26 -22.65 -0.35
CA GLN A 9 -8.40 -21.72 -0.37
C GLN A 9 -8.27 -20.60 0.65
N LEU A 10 -7.80 -20.90 1.87
CA LEU A 10 -7.53 -19.89 2.89
C LEU A 10 -6.48 -18.87 2.43
N ASN A 11 -5.40 -19.34 1.82
CA ASN A 11 -4.35 -18.48 1.27
C ASN A 11 -4.88 -17.61 0.13
N PHE A 12 -5.69 -18.18 -0.76
CA PHE A 12 -6.33 -17.42 -1.83
C PHE A 12 -7.22 -16.29 -1.29
N MET A 13 -8.09 -16.59 -0.32
CA MET A 13 -8.95 -15.58 0.29
C MET A 13 -8.15 -14.50 1.01
N ARG A 14 -7.12 -14.90 1.78
CA ARG A 14 -6.23 -13.96 2.46
C ARG A 14 -5.54 -13.00 1.48
N ASN A 15 -5.08 -13.51 0.35
CA ASN A 15 -4.45 -12.68 -0.69
C ASN A 15 -5.45 -11.71 -1.32
N ALA A 16 -6.67 -12.16 -1.61
CA ALA A 16 -7.72 -11.28 -2.13
C ALA A 16 -8.10 -10.16 -1.14
N GLU A 17 -8.19 -10.47 0.15
CA GLU A 17 -8.44 -9.48 1.19
C GLU A 17 -7.26 -8.49 1.31
N MET A 18 -6.02 -8.98 1.22
CA MET A 18 -4.83 -8.13 1.22
C MET A 18 -4.84 -7.12 0.04
N GLN A 19 -5.22 -7.55 -1.16
CA GLN A 19 -5.37 -6.68 -2.33
C GLN A 19 -6.46 -5.63 -2.14
N ALA A 20 -7.59 -6.04 -1.57
CA ALA A 20 -8.71 -5.14 -1.32
C ALA A 20 -8.28 -4.03 -0.34
N VAL A 21 -7.58 -4.39 0.74
CA VAL A 21 -7.04 -3.43 1.71
C VAL A 21 -6.03 -2.48 1.07
N GLN A 22 -5.10 -3.00 0.26
CA GLN A 22 -4.13 -2.16 -0.43
C GLN A 22 -4.80 -1.18 -1.40
N SER A 23 -5.82 -1.62 -2.14
CA SER A 23 -6.61 -0.77 -3.03
C SER A 23 -7.33 0.34 -2.25
N MET A 24 -7.93 0.00 -1.11
CA MET A 24 -8.58 0.98 -0.24
C MET A 24 -7.59 2.01 0.32
N LEU A 25 -6.37 1.58 0.71
CA LEU A 25 -5.31 2.49 1.14
C LEU A 25 -4.91 3.45 0.02
N LEU A 26 -4.70 2.94 -1.20
CA LEU A 26 -4.35 3.77 -2.35
C LEU A 26 -5.45 4.80 -2.65
N THR A 27 -6.72 4.38 -2.64
CA THR A 27 -7.85 5.29 -2.81
C THR A 27 -7.91 6.35 -1.69
N ALA A 28 -7.66 5.98 -0.44
CA ALA A 28 -7.58 6.93 0.66
C ALA A 28 -6.48 7.97 0.43
N LEU A 29 -5.28 7.55 0.01
CA LEU A 29 -4.17 8.44 -0.32
C LEU A 29 -4.52 9.39 -1.47
N GLN A 30 -5.14 8.88 -2.55
CA GLN A 30 -5.55 9.68 -3.72
C GLN A 30 -6.55 10.78 -3.37
N HIS A 31 -7.40 10.55 -2.38
CA HIS A 31 -8.41 11.51 -1.94
C HIS A 31 -8.04 12.28 -0.67
N GLY A 32 -6.87 12.03 -0.08
CA GLY A 32 -6.39 12.69 1.14
C GLY A 32 -7.15 12.27 2.41
N PHE A 33 -7.75 11.08 2.43
CA PHE A 33 -8.39 10.53 3.62
C PHE A 33 -7.38 9.78 4.50
N GLN A 34 -7.58 9.88 5.82
CA GLN A 34 -6.83 9.13 6.82
C GLN A 34 -7.84 8.40 7.71
N LEU A 35 -8.01 7.11 7.47
CA LEU A 35 -8.99 6.28 8.17
C LEU A 35 -8.25 5.26 9.04
N ASP A 36 -8.39 5.37 10.36
CA ASP A 36 -7.70 4.50 11.32
C ASP A 36 -8.09 3.02 11.15
N GLU A 37 -9.31 2.75 10.68
CA GLU A 37 -9.75 1.39 10.35
C GLU A 37 -8.91 0.77 9.23
N LEU A 38 -8.48 1.56 8.24
CA LEU A 38 -7.62 1.07 7.17
C LEU A 38 -6.20 0.75 7.67
N ILE A 39 -5.70 1.48 8.68
CA ILE A 39 -4.43 1.16 9.34
C ILE A 39 -4.53 -0.15 10.11
N THR A 40 -5.65 -0.36 10.82
CA THR A 40 -5.91 -1.63 11.51
C THR A 40 -5.97 -2.81 10.53
N LEU A 41 -6.59 -2.61 9.36
CA LEU A 41 -6.60 -3.61 8.29
C LEU A 41 -5.20 -3.81 7.67
N ALA A 42 -4.44 -2.74 7.45
CA ALA A 42 -3.06 -2.80 6.96
C ALA A 42 -2.18 -3.66 7.88
N GLN A 43 -2.31 -3.49 9.20
CA GLN A 43 -1.63 -4.33 10.19
C GLN A 43 -2.09 -5.79 10.12
N LYS A 44 -3.40 -6.05 10.04
CA LYS A 44 -3.96 -7.41 9.96
C LYS A 44 -3.45 -8.17 8.73
N TYR A 45 -3.40 -7.51 7.58
CA TYR A 45 -3.02 -8.11 6.30
C TYR A 45 -1.55 -7.91 5.92
N GLN A 46 -0.77 -7.21 6.76
CA GLN A 46 0.65 -6.90 6.52
C GLN A 46 0.87 -6.26 5.15
N THR A 47 0.06 -5.24 4.84
CA THR A 47 0.09 -4.54 3.55
C THR A 47 0.31 -3.05 3.73
N SER A 48 0.68 -2.39 2.65
CA SER A 48 0.98 -0.97 2.58
C SER A 48 0.74 -0.43 1.17
N ALA A 49 0.58 0.88 1.02
CA ALA A 49 0.42 1.51 -0.28
C ALA A 49 1.15 2.85 -0.31
N ALA A 50 1.59 3.25 -1.50
CA ALA A 50 2.17 4.57 -1.75
C ALA A 50 1.52 5.22 -2.99
N LEU A 51 1.52 6.54 -3.01
CA LEU A 51 1.07 7.38 -4.10
C LEU A 51 2.13 8.46 -4.33
N MET A 52 2.74 8.44 -5.51
CA MET A 52 3.65 9.49 -5.94
C MET A 52 2.87 10.61 -6.65
N GLU A 53 3.10 11.85 -6.24
CA GLU A 53 2.48 13.04 -6.80
C GLU A 53 3.53 14.07 -7.21
N HIS A 54 3.27 14.81 -8.28
CA HIS A 54 4.12 15.90 -8.73
C HIS A 54 3.39 17.22 -8.54
N ARG A 55 3.96 18.12 -7.75
CA ARG A 55 3.36 19.43 -7.42
C ARG A 55 4.42 20.51 -7.53
N ASN A 56 4.20 21.49 -8.40
CA ASN A 56 5.10 22.65 -8.59
C ASN A 56 6.57 22.28 -8.91
N GLY A 57 6.81 21.14 -9.57
CA GLY A 57 8.16 20.66 -9.89
C GLY A 57 8.79 19.76 -8.82
N ASP A 58 8.15 19.64 -7.65
CA ASP A 58 8.57 18.74 -6.58
C ASP A 58 7.80 17.41 -6.63
N CYS A 59 8.48 16.35 -6.22
CA CYS A 59 7.97 14.99 -6.06
C CYS A 59 7.62 14.74 -4.60
N PHE A 60 6.39 14.32 -4.35
CA PHE A 60 5.92 13.88 -3.05
C PHE A 60 5.53 12.41 -3.12
N VAL A 61 5.80 11.65 -2.08
CA VAL A 61 5.23 10.32 -1.91
C VAL A 61 4.40 10.30 -0.64
N SER A 62 3.09 10.14 -0.80
CA SER A 62 2.18 9.88 0.31
C SER A 62 2.02 8.37 0.45
N TYR A 63 2.16 7.83 1.66
CA TYR A 63 2.15 6.39 1.88
C TYR A 63 1.47 6.01 3.19
N ALA A 64 0.97 4.78 3.24
CA ALA A 64 0.27 4.22 4.39
C ALA A 64 0.84 2.84 4.73
N THR A 65 1.07 2.61 6.02
CA THR A 65 1.59 1.36 6.58
C THR A 65 0.77 0.95 7.81
N SER A 66 1.15 -0.13 8.50
CA SER A 66 0.57 -0.48 9.81
C SER A 66 0.76 0.60 10.88
N ASP A 67 1.69 1.53 10.66
CA ASP A 67 2.07 2.54 11.64
C ASP A 67 1.35 3.89 11.41
N GLY A 68 0.66 4.03 10.27
CA GLY A 68 -0.11 5.22 9.95
C GLY A 68 0.09 5.74 8.52
N TYR A 69 -0.30 7.00 8.33
CA TYR A 69 -0.21 7.75 7.07
C TYR A 69 0.91 8.78 7.14
N PHE A 70 1.66 8.90 6.05
CA PHE A 70 2.84 9.75 5.97
C PHE A 70 2.95 10.40 4.59
N THR A 71 3.69 11.50 4.52
CA THR A 71 4.08 12.14 3.26
C THR A 71 5.55 12.51 3.33
N HIS A 72 6.31 12.12 2.32
CA HIS A 72 7.72 12.51 2.16
C HIS A 72 7.89 13.41 0.93
N ASN A 73 8.69 14.46 1.05
CA ASN A 73 9.03 15.36 -0.05
C ASN A 73 10.45 15.03 -0.55
N PHE A 74 10.57 14.68 -1.82
CA PHE A 74 11.83 14.39 -2.50
C PHE A 74 12.34 15.57 -3.34
N GLY A 75 11.62 16.69 -3.40
CA GLY A 75 11.93 17.82 -4.26
C GLY A 75 12.01 17.37 -5.72
N VAL A 76 13.04 17.81 -6.44
CA VAL A 76 13.24 17.45 -7.86
C VAL A 76 13.81 16.03 -8.08
N HIS A 77 14.00 15.23 -7.03
CA HIS A 77 14.66 13.93 -7.11
C HIS A 77 13.70 12.79 -7.48
N TYR A 78 13.21 12.80 -8.73
CA TYR A 78 12.25 11.82 -9.26
C TYR A 78 12.66 10.36 -9.00
N GLN A 79 13.91 9.99 -9.33
CA GLN A 79 14.35 8.60 -9.20
C GLN A 79 14.28 8.11 -7.75
N GLN A 80 14.67 8.96 -6.78
CA GLN A 80 14.61 8.59 -5.37
C GLN A 80 13.17 8.44 -4.87
N ALA A 81 12.27 9.30 -5.34
CA ALA A 81 10.84 9.19 -5.04
C ALA A 81 10.25 7.90 -5.62
N ASN A 82 10.62 7.54 -6.85
CA ASN A 82 10.19 6.31 -7.51
C ASN A 82 10.73 5.06 -6.77
N ASP A 83 12.04 5.01 -6.51
CA ASP A 83 12.68 3.91 -5.77
C ASP A 83 12.10 3.75 -4.35
N PHE A 84 11.65 4.85 -3.75
CA PHE A 84 10.94 4.82 -2.47
C PHE A 84 9.52 4.28 -2.62
N ALA A 85 8.74 4.74 -3.61
CA ALA A 85 7.37 4.28 -3.84
C ALA A 85 7.31 2.79 -4.21
N GLU A 86 8.28 2.28 -4.98
CA GLU A 86 8.35 0.87 -5.39
C GLU A 86 8.50 -0.10 -4.21
N GLN A 87 8.99 0.36 -3.05
CA GLN A 87 9.06 -0.47 -1.83
C GLN A 87 7.67 -0.87 -1.31
N PHE A 88 6.61 -0.14 -1.71
CA PHE A 88 5.23 -0.37 -1.32
C PHE A 88 4.45 -1.19 -2.35
N ASP A 89 4.96 -1.29 -3.59
CA ASP A 89 4.38 -2.06 -4.69
C ASP A 89 4.88 -3.50 -4.68
N THR A 90 4.53 -4.24 -3.63
CA THR A 90 5.01 -5.62 -3.42
C THR A 90 4.42 -6.67 -4.37
N TRP A 91 3.56 -6.29 -5.33
CA TRP A 91 2.80 -7.22 -6.18
C TRP A 91 3.32 -7.39 -7.61
N TRP A 92 4.21 -6.53 -8.11
CA TRP A 92 4.72 -6.68 -9.48
C TRP A 92 5.82 -7.74 -9.63
N TYR A 93 6.37 -8.23 -8.51
CA TYR A 93 7.55 -9.12 -8.48
C TYR A 93 7.32 -10.48 -7.81
N GLN A 94 6.07 -10.86 -7.52
CA GLN A 94 5.73 -12.18 -6.93
C GLN A 94 4.95 -13.03 -7.93
#